data_AF-X0XI28-F1
#
_entry.id   AF-X0XI28-F1
#
_cell.length_a   1.000
_cell.length_b   1.000
_cell.length_c   1.000
_cell.angle_alpha   90.00
_cell.angle_beta   90.00
_cell.angle_gamma   90.00
#
_symmetry.space_group_name_H-M   'P 1'
#
loop_
_entity.id
_entity.type
_entity.pdbx_description
1 polymer ?
#
loop_
_entity_poly.entity_id
_entity_poly.type
_entity_poly.pdbx_seq_one_letter_code
_entity_poly.pdbx_strand_id
1 'polypeptide(L)'
;MKILHIVHGYPPSIGGSQWLMKNLSEELVSRYCDDVTVFTTTAYNMELFWRSSEPAMPAGTQEVNGVTVRRFPVFNRFGTLRMLLAHGARRLRLPYNDWLRTIYNGPLIFGMTRAIAESGADVIAATAFPHLHMYYALAGARRAGTPLVFLGAIHAADEWGFDRKIIYQATKQADAYIAYTTFERDYLTERR
;
A
#
# COMPACT_ATOMS: atom_id res chain seq x y z
N MET A 1 6.41 21.18 -2.73
CA MET A 1 6.93 20.14 -1.81
C MET A 1 7.14 18.86 -2.58
N LYS A 2 8.10 18.00 -2.19
CA LYS A 2 8.30 16.67 -2.79
C LYS A 2 7.50 15.63 -2.03
N ILE A 3 6.50 15.05 -2.67
CA ILE A 3 5.54 14.14 -2.05
C ILE A 3 5.65 12.77 -2.72
N LEU A 4 5.84 11.72 -1.92
CA LEU A 4 5.80 10.35 -2.40
C LEU A 4 4.50 9.67 -1.97
N HIS A 5 3.70 9.29 -2.94
CA HIS A 5 2.47 8.53 -2.77
C HIS A 5 2.69 7.05 -3.05
N ILE A 6 2.25 6.17 -2.14
CA ILE A 6 2.33 4.71 -2.31
C ILE A 6 0.93 4.11 -2.36
N VAL A 7 0.62 3.43 -3.45
CA VAL A 7 -0.69 2.77 -3.64
C VAL A 7 -0.53 1.49 -4.47
N HIS A 8 -1.32 0.47 -4.17
CA HIS A 8 -1.22 -0.83 -4.85
C HIS A 8 -1.52 -0.78 -6.36
N GLY A 9 -2.34 0.17 -6.80
CA GLY A 9 -2.66 0.42 -8.21
C GLY A 9 -2.83 1.92 -8.49
N TYR A 10 -2.65 2.30 -9.75
CA TYR A 10 -2.89 3.66 -10.25
C TYR A 10 -3.47 3.53 -11.67
N PRO A 11 -4.20 4.52 -12.21
CA PRO A 11 -4.74 4.45 -13.57
C PRO A 11 -3.78 3.83 -14.59
N PRO A 12 -4.26 2.93 -15.46
CA PRO A 12 -5.66 2.51 -15.66
C PRO A 12 -6.24 1.51 -14.63
N SER A 13 -5.53 1.16 -13.55
CA SER A 13 -6.14 0.40 -12.44
C SER A 13 -7.20 1.25 -11.73
N ILE A 14 -8.40 0.69 -11.54
CA ILE A 14 -9.56 1.40 -10.97
C ILE A 14 -9.99 0.73 -9.66
N GLY A 15 -10.23 1.56 -8.65
CA GLY A 15 -10.76 1.20 -7.34
C GLY A 15 -10.79 2.42 -6.43
N GLY A 16 -11.38 2.32 -5.24
CA GLY A 16 -11.57 3.48 -4.35
C GLY A 16 -10.25 4.14 -3.93
N SER A 17 -9.26 3.34 -3.55
CA SER A 17 -7.92 3.85 -3.20
C SER A 17 -7.18 4.41 -4.41
N GLN A 18 -7.29 3.79 -5.58
CA GLN A 18 -6.68 4.27 -6.82
C GLN A 18 -7.31 5.61 -7.25
N TRP A 19 -8.63 5.73 -7.14
CA TRP A 19 -9.35 6.96 -7.46
C TRP A 19 -8.96 8.10 -6.53
N LEU A 20 -8.96 7.86 -5.21
CA LEU A 20 -8.53 8.87 -4.25
C LEU A 20 -7.08 9.30 -4.52
N MET A 21 -6.17 8.35 -4.66
CA MET A 21 -4.76 8.66 -4.85
C MET A 21 -4.51 9.41 -6.15
N LYS A 22 -5.23 9.07 -7.23
CA LYS A 22 -5.17 9.81 -8.50
C LYS A 22 -5.56 11.27 -8.30
N ASN A 23 -6.77 11.51 -7.80
CA ASN A 23 -7.27 12.88 -7.67
C ASN A 23 -6.42 13.69 -6.68
N LEU A 24 -6.02 13.10 -5.55
CA LEU A 24 -5.14 13.79 -4.61
C LEU A 24 -3.81 14.18 -5.25
N SER A 25 -3.16 13.26 -5.97
CA SER A 25 -1.88 13.53 -6.62
C SER A 25 -1.97 14.64 -7.67
N GLU A 26 -2.98 14.57 -8.53
CA GLU A 26 -3.16 15.54 -9.62
C GLU A 26 -3.59 16.93 -9.10
N GLU A 27 -4.39 16.98 -8.04
CA GLU A 27 -4.78 18.25 -7.41
C GLU A 27 -3.60 18.91 -6.68
N LEU A 28 -2.72 18.14 -6.05
CA LEU A 28 -1.49 18.66 -5.43
C LEU A 28 -0.55 19.28 -6.48
N VAL A 29 -0.36 18.62 -7.61
CA VAL A 29 0.43 19.17 -8.73
C VAL A 29 -0.23 20.45 -9.28
N SER A 30 -1.51 20.37 -9.65
CA SER A 30 -2.18 21.45 -10.40
C SER A 30 -2.52 22.69 -9.57
N ARG A 31 -2.88 22.53 -8.28
CA ARG A 31 -3.29 23.65 -7.42
C ARG A 31 -2.17 24.19 -6.55
N TYR A 32 -1.23 23.34 -6.15
CA TYR A 32 -0.20 23.70 -5.17
C TYR A 32 1.21 23.66 -5.74
N CYS A 33 1.38 23.27 -7.00
CA CYS A 33 2.68 23.15 -7.67
C CYS A 33 3.64 22.22 -6.92
N ASP A 34 3.11 21.17 -6.29
CA ASP A 34 3.90 20.14 -5.64
C ASP A 34 4.54 19.18 -6.65
N ASP A 35 5.71 18.65 -6.31
CA ASP A 35 6.40 17.59 -7.04
C ASP A 35 5.91 16.24 -6.49
N VAL A 36 4.94 15.64 -7.18
CA VAL A 36 4.29 14.40 -6.73
C VAL A 36 4.82 13.21 -7.53
N THR A 37 5.37 12.24 -6.81
CA THR A 37 5.72 10.93 -7.33
C THR A 37 4.80 9.87 -6.75
N VAL A 38 4.28 8.98 -7.59
CA VAL A 38 3.48 7.80 -7.18
C VAL A 38 4.28 6.54 -7.43
N PHE A 39 4.53 5.75 -6.38
CA PHE A 39 5.00 4.38 -6.52
C PHE A 39 3.82 3.42 -6.43
N THR A 40 3.71 2.58 -7.45
CA THR A 40 2.61 1.63 -7.59
C THR A 40 3.06 0.34 -8.28
N THR A 41 2.14 -0.56 -8.59
CA THR A 41 2.45 -1.83 -9.23
C THR A 41 2.12 -1.84 -10.72
N THR A 42 2.57 -2.88 -11.40
CA THR A 42 2.14 -3.21 -12.76
C THR A 42 0.74 -3.80 -12.84
N ALA A 43 -0.05 -3.82 -11.77
CA ALA A 43 -1.32 -4.52 -11.74
C ALA A 43 -2.49 -3.69 -12.28
N TYR A 44 -3.25 -4.26 -13.22
CA TYR A 44 -4.56 -3.73 -13.61
C TYR A 44 -5.59 -3.99 -12.51
N ASN A 45 -5.56 -5.19 -11.94
CA ASN A 45 -6.44 -5.68 -10.89
C ASN A 45 -5.64 -6.34 -9.76
N MET A 46 -6.28 -6.60 -8.62
CA MET A 46 -5.61 -7.24 -7.48
C MET A 46 -5.31 -8.73 -7.68
N GLU A 47 -5.94 -9.40 -8.66
CA GLU A 47 -5.68 -10.82 -8.93
C GLU A 47 -4.22 -11.05 -9.36
N LEU A 48 -3.60 -10.07 -10.03
CA LEU A 48 -2.19 -10.13 -10.41
C LEU A 48 -1.27 -10.39 -9.21
N PHE A 49 -1.67 -10.06 -7.97
CA PHE A 49 -0.81 -10.26 -6.80
C PHE A 49 -0.59 -11.74 -6.43
N TRP A 50 -1.48 -12.63 -6.88
CA TRP A 50 -1.43 -14.06 -6.56
C TRP A 50 -1.68 -14.98 -7.74
N ARG A 51 -2.15 -14.47 -8.88
CA ARG A 51 -2.38 -15.24 -10.10
C ARG A 51 -1.41 -14.78 -11.20
N SER A 52 -0.55 -15.71 -11.64
CA SER A 52 0.48 -15.42 -12.65
C SER A 52 -0.04 -15.34 -14.09
N SER A 53 -1.28 -15.77 -14.35
CA SER A 53 -1.91 -15.66 -15.66
C SER A 53 -2.52 -14.28 -15.93
N GLU A 54 -2.63 -13.43 -14.91
CA GLU A 54 -3.19 -12.09 -15.09
C GLU A 54 -2.25 -11.19 -15.90
N PRO A 55 -2.80 -10.32 -16.76
CA PRO A 55 -1.99 -9.37 -17.49
C PRO A 55 -1.34 -8.34 -16.56
N ALA A 56 -0.12 -7.94 -16.89
CA ALA A 56 0.62 -6.90 -16.20
C ALA A 56 0.91 -5.73 -17.14
N MET A 57 0.83 -4.51 -16.62
CA MET A 57 1.35 -3.31 -17.27
C MET A 57 2.88 -3.37 -17.39
N PRO A 58 3.48 -2.62 -18.31
CA PRO A 58 4.92 -2.40 -18.32
C PRO A 58 5.41 -1.79 -17.00
N ALA A 59 6.51 -2.31 -16.46
CA ALA A 59 7.22 -1.67 -15.36
C ALA A 59 8.00 -0.45 -15.88
N GLY A 60 8.28 0.50 -15.00
CA GLY A 60 9.04 1.70 -15.36
C GLY A 60 8.41 2.98 -14.82
N THR A 61 8.97 4.11 -15.23
CA THR A 61 8.51 5.45 -14.84
C THR A 61 7.88 6.13 -16.05
N GLN A 62 6.77 6.81 -15.84
CA GLN A 62 6.12 7.66 -16.83
C GLN A 62 5.50 8.87 -16.13
N GLU A 63 5.18 9.91 -16.88
CA GLU A 63 4.38 11.03 -16.39
C GLU A 63 2.90 10.83 -16.72
N VAL A 64 2.02 11.17 -15.79
CA VAL A 64 0.56 11.18 -15.99
C VAL A 64 0.00 12.46 -15.36
N ASN A 65 -0.48 13.39 -16.19
CA ASN A 65 -1.07 14.66 -15.73
C ASN A 65 -0.13 15.43 -14.76
N GLY A 66 1.16 15.50 -15.08
CA GLY A 66 2.17 16.14 -14.25
C GLY A 66 2.63 15.34 -13.02
N VAL A 67 2.05 14.16 -12.76
CA VAL A 67 2.47 13.24 -11.69
C VAL A 67 3.47 12.24 -12.23
N THR A 68 4.62 12.09 -11.56
CA THR A 68 5.60 11.04 -11.90
C THR A 68 5.12 9.69 -11.36
N VAL A 69 4.77 8.73 -12.22
CA VAL A 69 4.28 7.41 -11.81
C VAL A 69 5.33 6.34 -12.10
N ARG A 70 5.82 5.67 -11.04
CA ARG A 70 6.73 4.53 -11.14
C ARG A 70 6.02 3.22 -10.79
N ARG A 71 5.93 2.33 -11.77
CA ARG A 71 5.35 0.99 -11.63
C ARG A 71 6.44 -0.05 -11.38
N PHE A 72 6.25 -0.82 -10.31
CA PHE A 72 7.12 -1.91 -9.95
C PHE A 72 6.50 -3.26 -10.35
N PRO A 73 7.30 -4.21 -10.85
CA PRO A 73 6.81 -5.55 -11.16
C PRO A 73 6.38 -6.27 -9.88
N VAL A 74 5.29 -7.03 -9.97
CA VAL A 74 4.79 -7.86 -8.87
C VAL A 74 5.30 -9.29 -9.01
N PHE A 75 5.86 -9.84 -7.94
CA PHE A 75 6.12 -11.26 -7.86
C PHE A 75 4.84 -12.01 -7.48
N ASN A 76 4.29 -12.75 -8.43
CA ASN A 76 2.98 -13.37 -8.30
C ASN A 76 2.99 -14.91 -8.41
N ARG A 77 4.18 -15.51 -8.38
CA ARG A 77 4.32 -16.97 -8.36
C ARG A 77 3.91 -17.54 -7.00
N PHE A 78 3.65 -18.85 -6.98
CA PHE A 78 3.29 -19.62 -5.77
C PHE A 78 2.06 -19.10 -5.02
N GLY A 79 1.08 -18.52 -5.73
CA GLY A 79 -0.15 -18.00 -5.13
C GLY A 79 -0.90 -19.04 -4.30
N THR A 80 -1.09 -20.25 -4.85
CA THR A 80 -1.77 -21.37 -4.16
C THR A 80 -1.03 -21.79 -2.89
N LEU A 81 0.30 -21.86 -2.92
CA LEU A 81 1.09 -22.19 -1.74
C LEU A 81 0.94 -21.10 -0.67
N ARG A 82 1.05 -19.82 -1.04
CA ARG A 82 0.85 -18.69 -0.12
C ARG A 82 -0.55 -18.72 0.50
N MET A 83 -1.57 -19.01 -0.30
CA MET A 83 -2.95 -19.17 0.15
C MET A 83 -3.06 -20.30 1.19
N LEU A 84 -2.55 -21.49 0.89
CA LEU A 84 -2.60 -22.64 1.79
C LEU A 84 -1.89 -22.35 3.12
N LEU A 85 -0.72 -21.71 3.07
CA LEU A 85 0.03 -21.30 4.27
C LEU A 85 -0.74 -20.28 5.11
N ALA A 86 -1.35 -19.25 4.48
CA ALA A 86 -2.13 -18.25 5.19
C ALA A 86 -3.37 -18.84 5.88
N HIS A 87 -4.12 -19.70 5.18
CA HIS A 87 -5.31 -20.37 5.71
C HIS A 87 -4.94 -21.37 6.81
N GLY A 88 -3.91 -22.20 6.59
CA GLY A 88 -3.42 -23.15 7.56
C GLY A 88 -2.95 -22.47 8.85
N ALA A 89 -2.14 -21.41 8.73
CA ALA A 89 -1.63 -20.69 9.89
C ALA A 89 -2.73 -20.01 10.71
N ARG A 90 -3.75 -19.40 10.07
CA ARG A 90 -4.89 -18.83 10.79
C ARG A 90 -5.71 -19.92 11.49
N ARG A 91 -6.03 -21.02 10.79
CA ARG A 91 -6.83 -22.12 11.34
C ARG A 91 -6.16 -22.77 12.55
N LEU A 92 -4.84 -22.93 12.50
CA LEU A 92 -4.02 -23.48 13.58
C LEU A 92 -3.61 -22.43 14.64
N ARG A 93 -4.06 -21.17 14.50
CA ARG A 93 -3.73 -20.04 15.39
C ARG A 93 -2.22 -19.88 15.63
N LEU A 94 -1.42 -20.13 14.60
CA LEU A 94 0.04 -20.03 14.70
C LEU A 94 0.48 -18.58 14.96
N PRO A 95 1.62 -18.39 15.66
CA PRO A 95 2.24 -17.08 15.75
C PRO A 95 2.57 -16.55 14.33
N TYR A 96 2.52 -15.23 14.16
CA TYR A 96 2.82 -14.55 12.89
C TYR A 96 1.88 -14.87 11.70
N ASN A 97 0.72 -15.51 11.94
CA ASN A 97 -0.25 -15.78 10.86
C ASN A 97 -0.67 -14.50 10.10
N ASP A 98 -0.68 -13.34 10.76
CA ASP A 98 -0.96 -12.05 10.12
C ASP A 98 0.03 -11.73 8.99
N TRP A 99 1.31 -12.05 9.16
CA TRP A 99 2.32 -11.85 8.11
C TRP A 99 2.07 -12.77 6.92
N LEU A 100 1.72 -14.04 7.16
CA LEU A 100 1.40 -14.98 6.08
C LEU A 100 0.16 -14.53 5.30
N ARG A 101 -0.87 -14.04 5.99
CA ARG A 101 -2.07 -13.45 5.37
C ARG A 101 -1.72 -12.20 4.55
N THR A 102 -0.80 -11.36 5.01
CA THR A 102 -0.34 -10.17 4.27
C THR A 102 0.51 -10.52 3.06
N ILE A 103 1.41 -11.51 3.18
CA ILE A 103 2.21 -12.03 2.06
C ILE A 103 1.32 -12.66 0.99
N TYR A 104 0.25 -13.34 1.40
CA TYR A 104 -0.75 -13.88 0.47
C TYR A 104 -1.50 -12.75 -0.25
N ASN A 105 -2.00 -11.75 0.48
CA ASN A 105 -2.69 -10.60 -0.12
C ASN A 105 -1.80 -9.76 -1.04
N GLY A 106 -0.47 -9.79 -0.81
CA GLY A 106 0.51 -9.06 -1.62
C GLY A 106 0.27 -7.54 -1.62
N PRO A 107 0.82 -6.82 -2.60
CA PRO A 107 1.76 -7.29 -3.63
C PRO A 107 3.16 -7.58 -3.05
N LEU A 108 3.86 -8.56 -3.61
CA LEU A 108 5.29 -8.78 -3.33
C LEU A 108 6.11 -7.95 -4.33
N ILE A 109 6.79 -6.92 -3.83
CA ILE A 109 7.51 -5.95 -4.67
C ILE A 109 8.96 -5.84 -4.21
N PHE A 110 9.87 -6.40 -4.99
CA PHE A 110 11.28 -6.33 -4.68
C PHE A 110 11.83 -4.92 -4.92
N GLY A 111 12.69 -4.45 -4.02
CA GLY A 111 13.34 -3.16 -4.13
C GLY A 111 12.47 -1.95 -3.77
N MET A 112 11.16 -2.11 -3.52
CA MET A 112 10.27 -0.98 -3.22
C MET A 112 10.70 -0.23 -1.95
N THR A 113 10.98 -0.94 -0.85
CA THR A 113 11.47 -0.31 0.40
C THR A 113 12.71 0.54 0.18
N ARG A 114 13.65 0.04 -0.64
CA ARG A 114 14.88 0.77 -0.99
C ARG A 114 14.56 2.00 -1.83
N ALA A 115 13.72 1.85 -2.85
CA ALA A 115 13.32 2.97 -3.69
C ALA A 115 12.59 4.06 -2.90
N ILE A 116 11.75 3.69 -1.93
CA ILE A 116 11.07 4.63 -1.03
C ILE A 116 12.12 5.39 -0.19
N ALA A 117 13.07 4.67 0.39
CA ALA A 117 14.12 5.28 1.20
C ALA A 117 15.05 6.21 0.40
N GLU A 118 15.24 5.94 -0.90
CA GLU A 118 16.08 6.72 -1.81
C GLU A 118 15.30 7.79 -2.59
N SER A 119 14.01 7.99 -2.29
CA SER A 119 13.14 8.88 -3.06
C SER A 119 13.45 10.37 -2.91
N GLY A 120 14.04 10.78 -1.77
CA GLY A 120 14.27 12.19 -1.44
C GLY A 120 12.98 12.99 -1.23
N ALA A 121 11.87 12.32 -0.89
CA ALA A 121 10.61 12.98 -0.58
C ALA A 121 10.65 13.68 0.78
N ASP A 122 9.94 14.80 0.88
CA ASP A 122 9.74 15.55 2.13
C ASP A 122 8.70 14.86 3.02
N VAL A 123 7.73 14.18 2.40
CA VAL A 123 6.69 13.39 3.08
C VAL A 123 6.27 12.21 2.22
N ILE A 124 5.96 11.09 2.89
CA ILE A 124 5.42 9.88 2.26
C ILE A 124 3.98 9.69 2.70
N ALA A 125 3.06 9.48 1.76
CA ALA A 125 1.69 9.06 2.06
C ALA A 125 1.39 7.71 1.44
N ALA A 126 0.78 6.80 2.20
CA ALA A 126 0.44 5.46 1.71
C ALA A 126 -1.00 5.07 2.07
N THR A 127 -1.66 4.34 1.18
CA THR A 127 -3.07 3.89 1.37
C THR A 127 -3.28 2.45 0.93
N ALA A 128 -4.45 1.90 1.27
CA ALA A 128 -4.91 0.55 0.93
C ALA A 128 -4.28 -0.56 1.77
N PHE A 129 -4.45 -0.50 3.09
CA PHE A 129 -4.41 -1.73 3.88
C PHE A 129 -5.42 -2.75 3.31
N PRO A 130 -5.16 -4.06 3.45
CA PRO A 130 -4.13 -4.70 4.26
C PRO A 130 -2.88 -5.09 3.45
N HIS A 131 -2.66 -4.46 2.30
CA HIS A 131 -1.63 -4.87 1.35
C HIS A 131 -0.21 -4.63 1.85
N LEU A 132 0.72 -5.44 1.36
CA LEU A 132 2.09 -5.50 1.83
C LEU A 132 2.89 -4.22 1.54
N HIS A 133 2.50 -3.44 0.52
CA HIS A 133 3.16 -2.17 0.18
C HIS A 133 3.05 -1.11 1.29
N MET A 134 2.05 -1.21 2.16
CA MET A 134 1.93 -0.37 3.36
C MET A 134 3.13 -0.55 4.29
N TYR A 135 3.63 -1.78 4.40
CA TYR A 135 4.80 -2.10 5.23
C TYR A 135 6.11 -1.76 4.53
N TYR A 136 6.16 -1.81 3.20
CA TYR A 136 7.28 -1.26 2.43
C TYR A 136 7.40 0.26 2.64
N ALA A 137 6.27 0.97 2.66
CA ALA A 137 6.22 2.40 2.98
C ALA A 137 6.76 2.68 4.38
N LEU A 138 6.27 1.95 5.40
CA LEU A 138 6.77 2.10 6.78
C LEU A 138 8.27 1.85 6.90
N ALA A 139 8.75 0.74 6.34
CA ALA A 139 10.17 0.40 6.40
C ALA A 139 11.04 1.41 5.63
N GLY A 140 10.57 1.88 4.47
CA GLY A 140 11.30 2.83 3.63
C GLY A 140 11.37 4.22 4.26
N ALA A 141 10.23 4.72 4.76
CA ALA A 141 10.14 6.00 5.46
C ALA A 141 11.07 6.06 6.67
N ARG A 142 11.05 5.03 7.51
CA ARG A 142 11.95 4.91 8.67
C ARG A 142 13.41 4.89 8.29
N ARG A 143 13.76 4.18 7.22
CA ARG A 143 15.13 4.12 6.73
C ARG A 143 15.62 5.48 6.22
N ALA A 144 14.73 6.30 5.66
CA ALA A 144 15.06 7.65 5.20
C ALA A 144 14.96 8.72 6.29
N GLY A 145 14.27 8.44 7.41
CA GLY A 145 13.88 9.47 8.38
C GLY A 145 12.81 10.43 7.83
N THR A 146 12.04 10.00 6.83
CA THR A 146 10.99 10.80 6.20
C THR A 146 9.66 10.57 6.90
N PRO A 147 8.87 11.61 7.23
CA PRO A 147 7.54 11.46 7.80
C PRO A 147 6.61 10.61 6.93
N LEU A 148 5.88 9.69 7.57
CA LEU A 148 4.92 8.81 6.95
C LEU A 148 3.49 9.09 7.43
N VAL A 149 2.61 9.33 6.48
CA VAL A 149 1.17 9.45 6.69
C VAL A 149 0.46 8.26 6.08
N PHE A 150 -0.32 7.54 6.87
CA PHE A 150 -1.25 6.56 6.32
C PHE A 150 -2.62 7.19 6.07
N LEU A 151 -3.23 6.80 4.95
CA LEU A 151 -4.55 7.24 4.51
C LEU A 151 -5.52 6.05 4.57
N GLY A 152 -6.51 6.13 5.45
CA GLY A 152 -7.76 5.39 5.52
C GLY A 152 -7.83 3.96 4.95
N ALA A 153 -9.01 3.61 4.46
CA ALA A 153 -9.37 2.36 3.78
C ALA A 153 -9.39 1.10 4.67
N ILE A 154 -9.65 1.22 5.98
CA ILE A 154 -9.91 0.06 6.84
C ILE A 154 -11.35 -0.43 6.65
N HIS A 155 -11.50 -1.70 6.28
CA HIS A 155 -12.80 -2.36 6.23
C HIS A 155 -13.04 -3.13 7.54
N ALA A 156 -13.62 -2.46 8.55
CA ALA A 156 -13.80 -3.01 9.90
C ALA A 156 -14.64 -4.31 9.95
N ALA A 157 -15.54 -4.52 8.98
CA ALA A 157 -16.34 -5.75 8.90
C ALA A 157 -15.58 -6.96 8.33
N ASP A 158 -14.42 -6.75 7.68
CA ASP A 158 -13.59 -7.83 7.14
C ASP A 158 -12.48 -8.18 8.14
N GLU A 159 -12.81 -9.06 9.08
CA GLU A 159 -11.84 -9.58 10.06
C GLU A 159 -10.70 -10.37 9.38
N TRP A 160 -10.94 -10.98 8.21
CA TRP A 160 -9.88 -11.70 7.48
C TRP A 160 -8.87 -10.75 6.83
N GLY A 161 -9.31 -9.62 6.29
CA GLY A 161 -8.43 -8.62 5.73
C GLY A 161 -7.76 -7.75 6.79
N PHE A 162 -8.55 -7.23 7.73
CA PHE A 162 -8.21 -6.02 8.46
C PHE A 162 -8.03 -6.18 9.96
N ASP A 163 -8.58 -7.24 10.56
CA ASP A 163 -8.26 -7.58 11.95
C ASP A 163 -6.92 -8.34 11.99
N ARG A 164 -5.84 -7.54 11.99
CA ARG A 164 -4.44 -7.99 12.03
C ARG A 164 -3.63 -7.08 12.92
N LYS A 165 -2.93 -7.65 13.90
CA LYS A 165 -2.12 -6.88 14.88
C LYS A 165 -1.07 -6.02 14.19
N ILE A 166 -0.51 -6.52 13.09
CA ILE A 166 0.50 -5.81 12.30
C ILE A 166 -0.03 -4.53 11.65
N ILE A 167 -1.32 -4.44 11.32
CA ILE A 167 -1.93 -3.21 10.76
C ILE A 167 -1.96 -2.14 11.86
N TYR A 168 -2.47 -2.49 13.05
CA TYR A 168 -2.53 -1.58 14.19
C TYR A 168 -1.12 -1.14 14.63
N GLN A 169 -0.17 -2.06 14.66
CA GLN A 169 1.23 -1.74 14.93
C GLN A 169 1.81 -0.80 13.88
N ALA A 170 1.56 -1.03 12.59
CA ALA A 170 2.04 -0.12 11.54
C ALA A 170 1.43 1.28 11.70
N THR A 171 0.12 1.37 11.95
CA THR A 171 -0.57 2.64 12.19
C THR A 171 -0.04 3.41 13.40
N LYS A 172 0.35 2.73 14.48
CA LYS A 172 1.00 3.36 15.64
C LYS A 172 2.39 3.91 15.35
N GLN A 173 3.05 3.36 14.34
CA GLN A 173 4.42 3.67 13.98
C GLN A 173 4.55 4.74 12.88
N ALA A 174 3.44 5.08 12.23
CA ALA A 174 3.36 6.21 11.31
C ALA A 174 3.24 7.52 12.09
N ASP A 175 3.73 8.62 11.50
CA ASP A 175 3.68 9.95 12.10
C ASP A 175 2.25 10.49 12.15
N ALA A 176 1.43 10.12 11.16
CA ALA A 176 0.01 10.44 11.16
C ALA A 176 -0.84 9.36 10.46
N TYR A 177 -2.12 9.36 10.79
CA TYR A 177 -3.15 8.56 10.13
C TYR A 177 -4.36 9.44 9.82
N ILE A 178 -4.78 9.49 8.57
CA ILE A 178 -5.96 10.22 8.11
C ILE A 178 -7.07 9.20 7.90
N ALA A 179 -8.05 9.16 8.80
CA ALA A 179 -9.26 8.35 8.63
C ALA A 179 -10.23 9.03 7.67
N TYR A 180 -10.95 8.25 6.86
CA TYR A 180 -11.98 8.78 5.95
C TYR A 180 -13.30 9.06 6.66
N THR A 181 -13.52 8.46 7.82
CA THR A 181 -14.74 8.65 8.62
C THR A 181 -14.41 8.76 10.10
N THR A 182 -15.33 9.35 10.87
CA THR A 182 -15.26 9.33 12.35
C THR A 182 -15.30 7.91 12.89
N PHE A 183 -16.10 7.04 12.29
CA PHE A 183 -16.15 5.61 12.64
C PHE A 183 -14.78 4.94 12.51
N GLU A 184 -14.09 5.11 11.37
CA GLU A 184 -12.76 4.53 11.16
C GLU A 184 -11.73 5.07 12.16
N ARG A 185 -11.77 6.37 12.44
CA ARG A 185 -10.93 6.99 13.47
C ARG A 185 -11.16 6.32 14.82
N ASP A 186 -12.41 6.25 15.26
CA ASP A 186 -12.78 5.74 16.59
C ASP A 186 -12.40 4.25 16.70
N TYR A 187 -12.71 3.47 15.67
CA TYR A 187 -12.36 2.04 15.55
C TYR A 187 -10.86 1.77 15.73
N LEU A 188 -10.01 2.63 15.16
CA LEU A 188 -8.55 2.50 15.26
C LEU A 188 -8.01 3.00 16.60
N THR A 189 -8.59 4.04 17.19
CA THR A 189 -8.15 4.57 18.49
C THR A 189 -8.50 3.63 19.65
N GLU A 190 -9.61 2.91 19.58
CA GLU A 190 -9.99 1.91 20.59
C GLU A 190 -9.07 0.68 20.59
N ARG A 191 -8.39 0.42 19.47
CA ARG A 191 -7.44 -0.69 19.28
C ARG A 191 -5.98 -0.25 19.40
N ARG A 192 -5.74 0.98 19.86
CA ARG A 192 -4.41 1.49 20.21
C ARG A 192 -3.92 0.97 21.56
#